data_AF-A0A929IVZ7-F1
#
_entry.id   AF-A0A929IVZ7-F1
#
_cell.length_a   1.000
_cell.length_b   1.000
_cell.length_c   1.000
_cell.angle_alpha   90.00
_cell.angle_beta   90.00
_cell.angle_gamma   90.00
#
_symmetry.space_group_name_H-M   'P 1'
#
loop_
_entity.id
_entity.type
_entity.pdbx_description
1 polymer ?
#
loop_
_entity_poly.entity_id
_entity_poly.type
_entity_poly.pdbx_seq_one_letter_code
_entity_poly.pdbx_strand_id
1 'polypeptide(L)'
;MTINEDYKWAQTAFQQGEFDTAATLCRRILKADFGNYAAAGMLAEALRQSGKLDQEIEAMKSATGPDGDQAGPYLILAGLLRAAGDATGAVETLERAVAIDPDMPAIRLGLGLAYYDLGDLASAETLLGRAIELDPACAPAHYFMGNIHSQAGDWPGAIDAFSAAMEADPGYHNAGLELAHLLFRRRKDEGGANRLGRAADLVLPAISQGIGGFEAMLLAGKILVELKRYEEAKKVLEVAASRPEKHSDLYVALSVAYINLGEGGKAREISRRLLREYPVGSRPSPRPEAEVLVLEFLSYNAFTRPIYGPNTHAHANGIAAFRPERVSLDHMFIQGIMVDQLESITRKYDVVYNDVANAEVNVEHGYSSAVRDLLDRTGLPVINAPEAIDLTTRAGNYERLHGVDHLIFPRTIPIRPDADNMEDIVEQVMAEYEFPLLVRLASLHRAGGIERVEDVAGLRAALTKFAGKPCYVIQYHESKLPTGMFLKYRGIFIGGKFFPGRMNISGNWLVGASTTRPGDKKLIEGNTEFQNDEARWLADPAGAIGQANIDALYAADAILGLDNYGMDFGIADDGRVIVFEANSCMNFLSIQRHVPKFPYLRRACEDIKTAMADMLVAKAREGSAAGG
;
A
#
# COMPACT_ATOMS: atom_id res chain seq x y z
N MET A 1 20.69 45.52 -16.59
CA MET A 1 20.26 44.23 -16.02
C MET A 1 19.13 43.69 -16.84
N THR A 2 19.15 42.38 -17.06
CA THR A 2 18.05 41.66 -17.69
C THR A 2 16.94 41.39 -16.67
N ILE A 3 15.70 41.15 -17.12
CA ILE A 3 14.56 40.78 -16.25
C ILE A 3 14.90 39.58 -15.36
N ASN A 4 15.67 38.61 -15.88
CA ASN A 4 16.11 37.43 -15.14
C ASN A 4 17.12 37.73 -14.04
N GLU A 5 18.00 38.72 -14.21
CA GLU A 5 18.92 39.18 -13.16
C GLU A 5 18.15 39.91 -12.04
N ASP A 6 17.20 40.76 -12.43
CA ASP A 6 16.34 41.48 -11.48
C ASP A 6 15.49 40.53 -10.65
N TYR A 7 14.95 39.48 -11.27
CA TYR A 7 14.16 38.46 -10.57
C TYR A 7 15.01 37.69 -9.55
N LYS A 8 16.24 37.30 -9.90
CA LYS A 8 17.17 36.65 -8.96
C LYS A 8 17.52 37.54 -7.78
N TRP A 9 17.78 38.82 -8.01
CA TRP A 9 18.07 39.76 -6.93
C TRP A 9 16.85 40.05 -6.06
N ALA A 10 15.65 40.11 -6.66
CA ALA A 10 14.41 40.22 -5.91
C ALA A 10 14.23 39.01 -4.97
N GLN A 11 14.50 37.79 -5.44
CA GLN A 11 14.47 36.59 -4.61
C GLN A 11 15.50 36.62 -3.48
N THR A 12 16.74 37.03 -3.77
CA THR A 12 17.80 37.13 -2.75
C THR A 12 17.45 38.17 -1.68
N ALA A 13 17.01 39.36 -2.08
CA ALA A 13 16.57 40.40 -1.15
C ALA A 13 15.40 39.90 -0.29
N PHE A 14 14.43 39.22 -0.90
CA PHE A 14 13.30 38.63 -0.19
C PHE A 14 13.74 37.60 0.86
N GLN A 15 14.66 36.69 0.50
CA GLN A 15 15.21 35.68 1.42
C GLN A 15 16.01 36.30 2.57
N GLN A 16 16.62 37.47 2.36
CA GLN A 16 17.36 38.22 3.38
C GLN A 16 16.46 39.09 4.27
N GLY A 17 15.14 39.11 4.03
CA GLY A 17 14.18 39.96 4.75
C GLY A 17 14.19 41.42 4.30
N GLU A 18 14.88 41.74 3.20
CA GLU A 18 14.93 43.08 2.61
C GLU A 18 13.69 43.34 1.73
N PHE A 19 12.52 43.30 2.34
CA PHE A 19 11.24 43.31 1.61
C PHE A 19 11.02 44.58 0.77
N ASP A 20 11.50 45.74 1.22
CA ASP A 20 11.40 46.98 0.45
C ASP A 20 12.29 46.97 -0.80
N THR A 21 13.48 46.35 -0.71
CA THR A 21 14.38 46.13 -1.85
C THR A 21 13.75 45.16 -2.84
N ALA A 22 13.22 44.04 -2.36
CA ALA A 22 12.51 43.06 -3.18
C ALA A 22 11.32 43.69 -3.91
N ALA A 23 10.48 44.45 -3.21
CA ALA A 23 9.34 45.15 -3.81
C ALA A 23 9.79 46.15 -4.90
N THR A 24 10.90 46.86 -4.70
CA THR A 24 11.44 47.80 -5.70
C THR A 24 11.88 47.07 -6.97
N LEU A 25 12.56 45.92 -6.82
CA LEU A 25 12.99 45.10 -7.94
C LEU A 25 11.79 44.48 -8.68
N CYS A 26 10.79 43.96 -7.97
CA CYS A 26 9.58 43.43 -8.57
C CYS A 26 8.80 44.51 -9.36
N ARG A 27 8.68 45.75 -8.85
CA ARG A 27 8.08 46.85 -9.62
C ARG A 27 8.85 47.17 -10.89
N ARG A 28 10.19 47.03 -10.90
CA ARG A 28 11.00 47.21 -12.10
C ARG A 28 10.73 46.13 -13.14
N ILE A 29 10.60 44.87 -12.70
CA ILE A 29 10.22 43.75 -13.56
C ILE A 29 8.84 43.98 -14.17
N LEU A 30 7.85 44.34 -13.35
CA LEU A 30 6.47 44.55 -13.79
C LEU A 30 6.29 45.76 -14.72
N LYS A 31 7.20 46.74 -14.68
CA LYS A 31 7.24 47.83 -15.67
C LYS A 31 7.75 47.38 -17.05
N ALA A 32 8.56 46.33 -17.09
CA ALA A 32 9.10 45.76 -18.33
C ALA A 32 8.20 44.63 -18.88
N ASP A 33 7.53 43.89 -17.98
CA ASP A 33 6.61 42.80 -18.29
C ASP A 33 5.43 42.81 -17.30
N PHE A 34 4.35 43.45 -17.72
CA PHE A 34 3.11 43.56 -16.93
C PHE A 34 2.45 42.19 -16.67
N GLY A 35 2.73 41.18 -17.50
CA GLY A 35 2.18 39.83 -17.41
C GLY A 35 2.96 38.91 -16.47
N ASN A 36 4.00 39.42 -15.79
CA ASN A 36 4.82 38.61 -14.90
C ASN A 36 4.13 38.34 -13.56
N TYR A 37 3.17 37.41 -13.55
CA TYR A 37 2.42 37.03 -12.36
C TYR A 37 3.30 36.52 -11.21
N ALA A 38 4.47 35.95 -11.52
CA ALA A 38 5.43 35.53 -10.51
C ALA A 38 6.05 36.73 -9.78
N ALA A 39 6.45 37.78 -10.51
CA ALA A 39 6.92 39.03 -9.92
C ALA A 39 5.81 39.78 -9.18
N ALA A 40 4.56 39.74 -9.66
CA ALA A 40 3.41 40.33 -8.97
C ALA A 40 3.13 39.62 -7.63
N GLY A 41 3.18 38.29 -7.60
CA GLY A 41 3.05 37.52 -6.36
C GLY A 41 4.17 37.81 -5.36
N MET A 42 5.42 37.89 -5.82
CA MET A 42 6.56 38.26 -4.97
C MET A 42 6.46 39.70 -4.45
N LEU A 43 5.99 40.64 -5.27
CA LEU A 43 5.69 42.00 -4.84
C LEU A 43 4.63 42.00 -3.73
N ALA A 44 3.53 41.27 -3.93
CA ALA A 44 2.45 41.21 -2.95
C ALA A 44 2.93 40.67 -1.60
N GLU A 45 3.73 39.60 -1.61
CA GLU A 45 4.27 39.02 -0.39
C GLU A 45 5.28 39.95 0.29
N ALA A 46 6.18 40.60 -0.46
CA ALA A 46 7.11 41.59 0.10
C ALA A 46 6.36 42.78 0.74
N LEU A 47 5.28 43.23 0.10
CA LEU A 47 4.43 44.29 0.64
C LEU A 47 3.63 43.82 1.86
N ARG A 48 3.19 42.57 1.90
CA ARG A 48 2.53 41.98 3.07
C ARG A 48 3.46 41.96 4.27
N GLN A 49 4.69 41.48 4.10
CA GLN A 49 5.68 41.43 5.17
C GLN A 49 6.08 42.82 5.68
N SER A 50 5.98 43.85 4.83
CA SER A 50 6.21 45.25 5.20
C SER A 50 4.95 46.01 5.63
N GLY A 51 3.78 45.38 5.66
CA GLY A 51 2.49 45.98 6.05
C GLY A 51 1.93 47.02 5.06
N LYS A 52 2.34 46.96 3.79
CA LYS A 52 2.04 47.95 2.73
C LYS A 52 1.15 47.40 1.61
N LEU A 53 0.70 46.15 1.68
CA LEU A 53 -0.05 45.49 0.60
C LEU A 53 -1.37 46.20 0.27
N ASP A 54 -2.18 46.50 1.28
CA ASP A 54 -3.49 47.15 1.08
C ASP A 54 -3.33 48.54 0.47
N GLN A 55 -2.28 49.28 0.87
CA GLN A 55 -1.97 50.60 0.31
C GLN A 55 -1.62 50.51 -1.18
N GLU A 56 -0.83 49.50 -1.57
CA GLU A 56 -0.49 49.28 -2.99
C GLU A 56 -1.71 48.87 -3.80
N ILE A 57 -2.57 47.98 -3.27
CA ILE A 57 -3.80 47.56 -3.95
C ILE A 57 -4.72 48.76 -4.17
N GLU A 58 -4.93 49.63 -3.18
CA GLU A 58 -5.77 50.82 -3.34
C GLU A 58 -5.15 51.87 -4.29
N ALA A 59 -3.82 52.03 -4.26
CA ALA A 59 -3.12 52.87 -5.23
C ALA A 59 -3.30 52.34 -6.66
N MET A 60 -3.20 51.03 -6.85
CA MET A 60 -3.39 50.38 -8.15
C MET A 60 -4.85 50.46 -8.62
N LYS A 61 -5.83 50.25 -7.74
CA LYS A 61 -7.27 50.44 -8.07
C LYS A 61 -7.56 51.87 -8.52
N SER A 62 -6.97 52.86 -7.86
CA SER A 62 -7.10 54.27 -8.24
C SER A 62 -6.45 54.58 -9.59
N ALA A 63 -5.38 53.87 -9.94
CA ALA A 63 -4.71 53.99 -11.23
C ALA A 63 -5.43 53.22 -12.37
N THR A 64 -6.21 52.19 -12.04
CA THR A 64 -7.02 51.39 -12.98
C THR A 64 -8.49 51.83 -12.93
N GLY A 65 -8.80 52.98 -13.52
CA GLY A 65 -10.17 53.53 -13.60
C GLY A 65 -10.93 53.13 -14.88
N PRO A 66 -12.26 53.38 -14.95
CA PRO A 66 -13.11 53.02 -16.10
C PRO A 66 -12.61 53.55 -17.47
N ASP A 67 -11.84 54.64 -17.46
CA ASP A 67 -11.28 55.29 -18.67
C ASP A 67 -9.83 54.85 -18.96
N GLY A 68 -9.29 53.84 -18.26
CA GLY A 68 -7.92 53.36 -18.48
C GLY A 68 -7.79 52.66 -19.83
N ASP A 69 -6.80 53.07 -20.64
CA ASP A 69 -6.56 52.61 -22.01
C ASP A 69 -5.42 51.58 -22.14
N GLN A 70 -4.76 51.24 -21.03
CA GLN A 70 -3.64 50.28 -20.99
C GLN A 70 -4.01 49.06 -20.16
N ALA A 71 -3.87 47.85 -20.73
CA ALA A 71 -4.13 46.59 -20.03
C ALA A 71 -3.10 46.25 -18.94
N GLY A 72 -1.87 46.78 -19.05
CA GLY A 72 -0.74 46.46 -18.17
C GLY A 72 -1.00 46.66 -16.66
N PRO A 73 -1.48 47.84 -16.23
CA PRO A 73 -1.82 48.09 -14.82
C PRO A 73 -2.89 47.14 -14.25
N TYR A 74 -3.84 46.70 -15.06
CA TYR A 74 -4.86 45.72 -14.65
C TYR A 74 -4.25 44.34 -14.38
N LEU A 75 -3.25 43.91 -15.17
CA LEU A 75 -2.52 42.65 -14.95
C LEU A 75 -1.77 42.66 -13.61
N ILE A 76 -1.11 43.78 -13.28
CA ILE A 76 -0.42 43.96 -11.99
C ILE A 76 -1.43 43.89 -10.85
N LEU A 77 -2.52 44.67 -10.92
CA LEU A 77 -3.54 44.69 -9.88
C LEU A 77 -4.14 43.30 -9.66
N ALA A 78 -4.47 42.58 -10.73
CA ALA A 78 -4.99 41.23 -10.64
C ALA A 78 -3.99 40.25 -10.00
N GLY A 79 -2.70 40.36 -10.32
CA GLY A 79 -1.65 39.57 -9.65
C GLY A 79 -1.56 39.86 -8.15
N LEU A 80 -1.68 41.12 -7.74
CA LEU A 80 -1.71 41.51 -6.32
C LEU A 80 -2.97 40.99 -5.61
N LEU A 81 -4.14 41.10 -6.24
CA LEU A 81 -5.42 40.62 -5.69
C LEU A 81 -5.43 39.10 -5.51
N ARG A 82 -4.96 38.34 -6.51
CA ARG A 82 -4.78 36.89 -6.39
C ARG A 82 -3.88 36.52 -5.22
N ALA A 83 -2.71 37.16 -5.11
CA ALA A 83 -1.79 36.91 -4.02
C ALA A 83 -2.40 37.28 -2.65
N ALA A 84 -3.27 38.30 -2.59
CA ALA A 84 -4.04 38.67 -1.41
C ALA A 84 -5.21 37.71 -1.07
N GLY A 85 -5.50 36.73 -1.93
CA GLY A 85 -6.60 35.78 -1.78
C GLY A 85 -7.94 36.27 -2.33
N ASP A 86 -7.97 37.43 -2.98
CA ASP A 86 -9.16 37.99 -3.65
C ASP A 86 -9.19 37.59 -5.13
N ALA A 87 -9.42 36.31 -5.39
CA ALA A 87 -9.49 35.79 -6.75
C ALA A 87 -10.70 36.33 -7.53
N THR A 88 -11.82 36.62 -6.85
CA THR A 88 -13.01 37.24 -7.45
C THR A 88 -12.69 38.64 -7.96
N GLY A 89 -12.08 39.49 -7.14
CA GLY A 89 -11.65 40.82 -7.54
C GLY A 89 -10.62 40.78 -8.67
N ALA A 90 -9.75 39.76 -8.71
CA ALA A 90 -8.83 39.56 -9.81
C ALA A 90 -9.55 39.23 -11.14
N VAL A 91 -10.60 38.38 -11.13
CA VAL A 91 -11.42 38.11 -12.31
C VAL A 91 -12.07 39.39 -12.81
N GLU A 92 -12.77 40.14 -11.95
CA GLU A 92 -13.42 41.40 -12.33
C GLU A 92 -12.43 42.43 -12.92
N THR A 93 -11.22 42.49 -12.36
CA THR A 93 -10.15 43.36 -12.84
C THR A 93 -9.66 42.95 -14.22
N LEU A 94 -9.49 41.65 -14.46
CA LEU A 94 -9.00 41.13 -15.73
C LEU A 94 -10.05 41.15 -16.84
N GLU A 95 -11.34 41.02 -16.52
CA GLU A 95 -12.41 41.20 -17.50
C GLU A 95 -12.42 42.61 -18.10
N ARG A 96 -12.05 43.63 -17.33
CA ARG A 96 -11.81 44.98 -17.86
C ARG A 96 -10.59 45.03 -18.77
N ALA A 97 -9.51 44.33 -18.41
CA ALA A 97 -8.33 44.22 -19.26
C ALA A 97 -8.66 43.56 -20.62
N VAL A 98 -9.53 42.53 -20.63
CA VAL A 98 -10.00 41.87 -21.86
C VAL A 98 -10.68 42.85 -22.81
N ALA A 99 -11.42 43.83 -22.29
CA ALA A 99 -12.08 44.84 -23.12
C ALA A 99 -11.09 45.81 -23.79
N ILE A 100 -9.90 45.96 -23.22
CA ILE A 100 -8.83 46.84 -23.74
C ILE A 100 -8.00 46.09 -24.79
N ASP A 101 -7.54 44.87 -24.47
CA ASP A 101 -6.76 44.04 -25.37
C ASP A 101 -7.21 42.56 -25.29
N PRO A 102 -8.12 42.11 -26.18
CA PRO A 102 -8.69 40.77 -26.09
C PRO A 102 -7.72 39.64 -26.50
N ASP A 103 -6.62 39.96 -27.18
CA ASP A 103 -5.69 38.97 -27.71
C ASP A 103 -4.36 38.91 -26.95
N MET A 104 -4.23 39.67 -25.85
CA MET A 104 -3.05 39.62 -24.98
C MET A 104 -2.99 38.28 -24.21
N PRO A 105 -1.95 37.44 -24.43
CA PRO A 105 -1.84 36.12 -23.77
C PRO A 105 -1.83 36.22 -22.24
N ALA A 106 -1.17 37.26 -21.70
CA ALA A 106 -1.06 37.50 -20.27
C ALA A 106 -2.43 37.66 -19.58
N ILE A 107 -3.43 38.24 -20.26
CA ILE A 107 -4.77 38.41 -19.67
C ILE A 107 -5.50 37.07 -19.59
N ARG A 108 -5.36 36.22 -20.62
CA ARG A 108 -5.92 34.86 -20.63
C ARG A 108 -5.27 33.98 -19.57
N LEU A 109 -3.95 34.05 -19.45
CA LEU A 109 -3.21 33.42 -18.35
C LEU A 109 -3.77 33.90 -17.01
N GLY A 110 -3.81 35.22 -16.78
CA GLY A 110 -4.33 35.80 -15.55
C GLY A 110 -5.71 35.32 -15.14
N LEU A 111 -6.65 35.30 -16.09
CA LEU A 111 -8.02 34.84 -15.84
C LEU A 111 -8.01 33.34 -15.51
N GLY A 112 -7.27 32.54 -16.29
CA GLY A 112 -7.12 31.11 -16.01
C GLY A 112 -6.57 30.84 -14.62
N LEU A 113 -5.56 31.60 -14.18
CA LEU A 113 -5.00 31.49 -12.84
C LEU A 113 -5.99 31.94 -11.74
N ALA A 114 -6.79 32.97 -11.98
CA ALA A 114 -7.80 33.42 -11.02
C ALA A 114 -8.95 32.40 -10.87
N TYR A 115 -9.41 31.81 -11.97
CA TYR A 115 -10.40 30.72 -11.94
C TYR A 115 -9.84 29.45 -11.29
N TYR A 116 -8.55 29.16 -11.49
CA TYR A 116 -7.87 28.07 -10.80
C TYR A 116 -7.88 28.29 -9.27
N ASP A 117 -7.60 29.50 -8.80
CA ASP A 117 -7.65 29.83 -7.36
C ASP A 117 -9.08 29.75 -6.79
N LEU A 118 -10.11 30.04 -7.61
CA LEU A 118 -11.52 29.86 -7.25
C LEU A 118 -11.97 28.39 -7.25
N GLY A 119 -11.15 27.47 -7.75
CA GLY A 119 -11.47 26.06 -7.90
C GLY A 119 -12.35 25.72 -9.10
N ASP A 120 -12.65 26.68 -9.97
CA ASP A 120 -13.33 26.43 -11.25
C ASP A 120 -12.29 25.99 -12.30
N LEU A 121 -11.90 24.72 -12.18
CA LEU A 121 -10.86 24.12 -13.01
C LEU A 121 -11.25 24.05 -14.50
N ALA A 122 -12.55 24.00 -14.82
CA ALA A 122 -13.02 23.92 -16.21
C ALA A 122 -12.85 25.26 -16.94
N SER A 123 -13.23 26.36 -16.29
CA SER A 123 -12.98 27.70 -16.80
C SER A 123 -11.47 27.99 -16.87
N ALA A 124 -10.72 27.57 -15.85
CA ALA A 124 -9.26 27.69 -15.82
C ALA A 124 -8.61 26.97 -17.02
N GLU A 125 -8.97 25.70 -17.26
CA GLU A 125 -8.44 24.90 -18.36
C GLU A 125 -8.70 25.56 -19.72
N THR A 126 -9.91 26.06 -19.95
CA THR A 126 -10.29 26.75 -21.20
C THR A 126 -9.44 28.00 -21.42
N LEU A 127 -9.26 28.82 -20.39
CA LEU A 127 -8.53 30.08 -20.48
C LEU A 127 -7.02 29.88 -20.58
N LEU A 128 -6.47 28.89 -19.87
CA LEU A 128 -5.07 28.50 -19.99
C LEU A 128 -4.77 27.90 -21.37
N GLY A 129 -5.68 27.09 -21.91
CA GLY A 129 -5.62 26.61 -23.29
C GLY A 129 -5.57 27.77 -24.30
N ARG A 130 -6.42 28.79 -24.11
CA ARG A 130 -6.37 29.99 -24.96
C ARG A 130 -5.09 30.79 -24.80
N ALA A 131 -4.51 30.85 -23.59
CA ALA A 131 -3.21 31.47 -23.37
C ALA A 131 -2.10 30.74 -24.12
N ILE A 132 -2.12 29.40 -24.14
CA ILE A 132 -1.18 28.54 -24.89
C ILE A 132 -1.36 28.71 -26.41
N GLU A 133 -2.59 28.85 -26.90
CA GLU A 133 -2.85 29.10 -28.33
C GLU A 133 -2.25 30.43 -28.79
N LEU A 134 -2.33 31.46 -27.95
CA LEU A 134 -1.81 32.80 -28.26
C LEU A 134 -0.30 32.90 -28.04
N ASP A 135 0.23 32.17 -27.05
CA ASP A 135 1.66 32.06 -26.76
C ASP A 135 2.02 30.61 -26.38
N PRO A 136 2.46 29.79 -27.37
CA PRO A 136 2.86 28.41 -27.12
C PRO A 136 4.03 28.25 -26.15
N ALA A 137 4.85 29.31 -25.96
CA ALA A 137 5.98 29.33 -25.06
C ALA A 137 5.61 29.82 -23.63
N CYS A 138 4.33 29.93 -23.32
CA CYS A 138 3.85 30.32 -21.99
C CYS A 138 4.02 29.17 -20.98
N ALA A 139 5.22 29.05 -20.40
CA ALA A 139 5.53 28.01 -19.41
C ALA A 139 4.56 27.97 -18.20
N PRO A 140 4.11 29.11 -17.62
CA PRO A 140 3.10 29.11 -16.57
C PRO A 140 1.77 28.46 -17.00
N ALA A 141 1.30 28.71 -18.23
CA ALA A 141 0.03 28.15 -18.69
C ALA A 141 0.09 26.62 -18.77
N HIS A 142 1.17 26.09 -19.36
CA HIS A 142 1.44 24.65 -19.39
C HIS A 142 1.58 24.04 -17.98
N TYR A 143 2.25 24.73 -17.06
CA TYR A 143 2.38 24.28 -15.66
C TYR A 143 1.03 24.14 -14.96
N PHE A 144 0.16 25.15 -15.06
CA PHE A 144 -1.16 25.09 -14.43
C PHE A 144 -2.10 24.10 -15.12
N MET A 145 -1.98 23.88 -16.44
CA MET A 145 -2.63 22.76 -17.13
C MET A 145 -2.18 21.40 -16.56
N GLY A 146 -0.88 21.24 -16.30
CA GLY A 146 -0.34 20.04 -15.66
C GLY A 146 -0.92 19.81 -14.26
N ASN A 147 -1.09 20.88 -13.47
CA ASN A 147 -1.74 20.81 -12.17
C ASN A 147 -3.23 20.41 -12.29
N ILE A 148 -3.97 20.96 -13.25
CA ILE A 148 -5.38 20.61 -13.50
C ILE A 148 -5.50 19.12 -13.86
N HIS A 149 -4.72 18.63 -14.84
CA HIS A 149 -4.72 17.22 -15.23
C HIS A 149 -4.31 16.30 -14.08
N SER A 150 -3.31 16.70 -13.28
CA SER A 150 -2.86 15.95 -12.09
C SER A 150 -3.98 15.81 -11.05
N GLN A 151 -4.76 16.88 -10.80
CA GLN A 151 -5.92 16.85 -9.91
C GLN A 151 -7.07 16.00 -10.46
N ALA A 152 -7.27 16.01 -11.78
CA ALA A 152 -8.24 15.16 -12.46
C ALA A 152 -7.83 13.68 -12.53
N GLY A 153 -6.59 13.35 -12.16
CA GLY A 153 -6.03 12.00 -12.28
C GLY A 153 -5.65 11.60 -13.71
N ASP A 154 -5.64 12.56 -14.64
CA ASP A 154 -5.14 12.39 -16.00
C ASP A 154 -3.61 12.48 -16.01
N TRP A 155 -2.96 11.38 -15.62
CA TRP A 155 -1.51 11.33 -15.51
C TRP A 155 -0.76 11.56 -16.83
N PRO A 156 -1.20 10.98 -17.98
CA PRO A 156 -0.61 11.31 -19.27
C PRO A 156 -0.68 12.81 -19.59
N GLY A 157 -1.87 13.42 -19.47
CA GLY A 157 -2.04 14.86 -19.73
C GLY A 157 -1.18 15.73 -18.81
N ALA A 158 -1.06 15.35 -17.53
CA ALA A 158 -0.20 16.05 -16.58
C ALA A 158 1.29 15.94 -16.95
N ILE A 159 1.76 14.76 -17.36
CA ILE A 159 3.15 14.56 -17.80
C ILE A 159 3.46 15.42 -19.03
N ASP A 160 2.56 15.42 -20.00
CA ASP A 160 2.73 16.17 -21.24
C ASP A 160 2.76 17.67 -20.98
N ALA A 161 1.82 18.18 -20.19
CA ALA A 161 1.75 19.61 -19.84
C ALA A 161 2.94 20.08 -18.99
N PHE A 162 3.37 19.31 -17.98
CA PHE A 162 4.60 19.67 -17.23
C PHE A 162 5.86 19.59 -18.09
N SER A 163 5.93 18.64 -19.03
CA SER A 163 7.04 18.56 -19.98
C SER A 163 7.05 19.77 -20.91
N ALA A 164 5.88 20.17 -21.45
CA ALA A 164 5.74 21.35 -22.29
C ALA A 164 6.13 22.64 -21.55
N ALA A 165 5.81 22.77 -20.26
CA ALA A 165 6.25 23.91 -19.45
C ALA A 165 7.78 24.01 -19.37
N MET A 166 8.47 22.87 -19.25
CA MET A 166 9.93 22.81 -19.23
C MET A 166 10.57 22.98 -20.61
N GLU A 167 9.88 22.61 -21.68
CA GLU A 167 10.33 22.89 -23.06
C GLU A 167 10.21 24.38 -23.38
N ALA A 168 9.12 25.01 -22.93
CA ALA A 168 8.87 26.44 -23.07
C ALA A 168 9.89 27.29 -22.28
N ASP A 169 10.18 26.90 -21.03
CA ASP A 169 11.24 27.49 -20.21
C ASP A 169 12.02 26.40 -19.46
N PRO A 170 13.25 26.07 -19.92
CA PRO A 170 14.11 25.11 -19.24
C PRO A 170 14.48 25.47 -17.79
N GLY A 171 14.31 26.75 -17.40
CA GLY A 171 14.48 27.23 -16.03
C GLY A 171 13.23 27.08 -15.15
N TYR A 172 12.11 26.58 -15.69
CA TYR A 172 10.83 26.44 -14.98
C TYR A 172 10.81 25.20 -14.08
N HIS A 173 11.72 25.14 -13.11
CA HIS A 173 11.92 23.95 -12.27
C HIS A 173 10.74 23.60 -11.36
N ASN A 174 9.74 24.49 -11.19
CA ASN A 174 8.47 24.14 -10.52
C ASN A 174 7.75 23.00 -11.27
N ALA A 175 7.70 23.06 -12.61
CA ALA A 175 7.12 21.99 -13.41
C ALA A 175 7.94 20.69 -13.32
N GLY A 176 9.27 20.81 -13.31
CA GLY A 176 10.16 19.67 -13.11
C GLY A 176 9.96 18.98 -11.75
N LEU A 177 9.76 19.75 -10.68
CA LEU A 177 9.48 19.22 -9.35
C LEU A 177 8.14 18.47 -9.31
N GLU A 178 7.07 19.03 -9.85
CA GLU A 178 5.77 18.36 -9.90
C GLU A 178 5.81 17.08 -10.75
N LEU A 179 6.52 17.12 -11.89
CA LEU A 179 6.75 15.95 -12.71
C LEU A 179 7.58 14.89 -11.96
N ALA A 180 8.59 15.29 -11.18
CA ALA A 180 9.36 14.37 -10.35
C ALA A 180 8.47 13.70 -9.27
N HIS A 181 7.59 14.45 -8.62
CA HIS A 181 6.60 13.90 -7.69
C HIS A 181 5.70 12.86 -8.36
N LEU A 182 5.19 13.18 -9.57
CA LEU A 182 4.30 12.30 -10.32
C LEU A 182 5.01 11.01 -10.75
N LEU A 183 6.22 11.12 -11.30
CA LEU A 183 7.05 9.98 -11.70
C LEU A 183 7.41 9.10 -10.50
N PHE A 184 7.75 9.70 -9.35
CA PHE A 184 8.05 8.97 -8.12
C PHE A 184 6.81 8.24 -7.56
N ARG A 185 5.63 8.87 -7.61
CA ARG A 185 4.36 8.25 -7.18
C ARG A 185 4.02 7.02 -8.03
N ARG A 186 4.31 7.07 -9.34
CA ARG A 186 3.98 6.03 -10.35
C ARG A 186 5.15 5.12 -10.73
N ARG A 187 6.22 5.11 -9.92
CA ARG A 187 7.45 4.34 -10.19
C ARG A 187 7.28 2.82 -10.23
N LYS A 188 6.18 2.28 -9.70
CA LYS A 188 5.91 0.83 -9.64
C LYS A 188 5.19 0.29 -10.88
N ASP A 189 4.71 1.13 -11.80
CA ASP A 189 4.11 0.66 -13.05
C ASP A 189 5.19 0.24 -14.06
N GLU A 190 4.82 -0.46 -15.14
CA GLU A 190 5.76 -0.92 -16.19
C GLU A 190 6.72 0.20 -16.66
N GLY A 191 8.03 -0.08 -16.71
CA GLY A 191 9.09 0.90 -17.03
C GLY A 191 9.69 1.68 -15.84
N GLY A 192 9.39 1.28 -14.60
CA GLY A 192 9.71 2.00 -13.36
C GLY A 192 11.15 2.50 -13.17
N ALA A 193 12.18 1.76 -13.60
CA ALA A 193 13.58 2.17 -13.43
C ALA A 193 13.93 3.45 -14.22
N ASN A 194 13.34 3.63 -15.41
CA ASN A 194 13.54 4.84 -16.23
C ASN A 194 12.86 6.05 -15.57
N ARG A 195 11.67 5.86 -14.98
CA ARG A 195 10.95 6.93 -14.28
C ARG A 195 11.70 7.46 -13.06
N LEU A 196 12.31 6.58 -12.27
CA LEU A 196 13.11 6.98 -11.10
C LEU A 196 14.33 7.82 -11.50
N GLY A 197 15.04 7.40 -12.56
CA GLY A 197 16.17 8.17 -13.11
C GLY A 197 15.73 9.57 -13.54
N ARG A 198 14.70 9.66 -14.38
CA ARG A 198 14.13 10.94 -14.82
C ARG A 198 13.65 11.80 -13.65
N ALA A 199 13.03 11.23 -12.62
CA ALA A 199 12.60 11.98 -11.44
C ALA A 199 13.79 12.60 -10.69
N ALA A 200 14.92 11.89 -10.59
CA ALA A 200 16.15 12.42 -9.99
C ALA A 200 16.72 13.60 -10.79
N ASP A 201 16.75 13.47 -12.12
CA ASP A 201 17.27 14.50 -13.02
C ASP A 201 16.43 15.79 -12.99
N LEU A 202 15.17 15.69 -12.60
CA LEU A 202 14.25 16.82 -12.47
C LEU A 202 14.31 17.48 -11.08
N VAL A 203 14.35 16.70 -10.00
CA VAL A 203 14.29 17.24 -8.63
C VAL A 203 15.60 17.89 -8.18
N LEU A 204 16.76 17.40 -8.62
CA LEU A 204 18.06 17.90 -8.18
C LEU A 204 18.35 19.35 -8.64
N PRO A 205 18.07 19.73 -9.91
CA PRO A 205 18.15 21.13 -10.33
C PRO A 205 17.18 22.03 -9.56
N ALA A 206 15.95 21.58 -9.29
CA ALA A 206 14.95 22.35 -8.55
C ALA A 206 15.46 22.71 -7.14
N ILE A 207 16.01 21.74 -6.40
CA ILE A 207 16.62 21.97 -5.09
C ILE A 207 17.77 22.98 -5.17
N SER A 208 18.61 22.88 -6.20
CA SER A 208 19.76 23.79 -6.40
C SER A 208 19.33 25.24 -6.65
N GLN A 209 18.12 25.47 -7.17
CA GLN A 209 17.51 26.80 -7.31
C GLN A 209 16.67 27.22 -6.08
N GLY A 210 16.68 26.43 -5.01
CA GLY A 210 15.91 26.70 -3.79
C GLY A 210 14.40 26.42 -3.92
N ILE A 211 13.98 25.71 -4.98
CA ILE A 211 12.57 25.40 -5.25
C ILE A 211 12.11 24.18 -4.45
N GLY A 212 10.89 24.26 -3.89
CA GLY A 212 10.25 23.17 -3.13
C GLY A 212 10.80 22.92 -1.72
N GLY A 213 11.85 23.63 -1.31
CA GLY A 213 12.30 23.67 0.07
C GLY A 213 12.62 22.29 0.68
N PHE A 214 12.14 22.05 1.90
CA PHE A 214 12.37 20.82 2.62
C PHE A 214 11.75 19.59 1.92
N GLU A 215 10.54 19.75 1.39
CA GLU A 215 9.79 18.67 0.73
C GLU A 215 10.50 18.17 -0.54
N ALA A 216 11.06 19.07 -1.35
CA ALA A 216 11.86 18.69 -2.51
C ALA A 216 13.12 17.91 -2.11
N MET A 217 13.82 18.34 -1.05
CA MET A 217 14.99 17.62 -0.53
C MET A 217 14.63 16.22 -0.02
N LEU A 218 13.50 16.09 0.68
CA LEU A 218 13.01 14.80 1.15
C LEU A 218 12.64 13.88 -0.03
N LEU A 219 11.94 14.40 -1.04
CA LEU A 219 11.63 13.66 -2.27
C LEU A 219 12.91 13.17 -2.96
N ALA A 220 13.88 14.07 -3.17
CA ALA A 220 15.15 13.71 -3.83
C ALA A 220 15.91 12.64 -3.04
N GLY A 221 16.00 12.77 -1.72
CA GLY A 221 16.62 11.75 -0.89
C GLY A 221 15.96 10.38 -1.00
N LYS A 222 14.62 10.33 -1.01
CA LYS A 222 13.85 9.07 -1.24
C LYS A 222 14.13 8.48 -2.62
N ILE A 223 14.10 9.29 -3.68
CA ILE A 223 14.40 8.86 -5.05
C ILE A 223 15.82 8.29 -5.14
N LEU A 224 16.82 9.00 -4.59
CA LEU A 224 18.22 8.61 -4.65
C LEU A 224 18.52 7.33 -3.87
N VAL A 225 17.86 7.13 -2.71
CA VAL A 225 17.93 5.87 -1.96
C VAL A 225 17.42 4.71 -2.79
N GLU A 226 16.27 4.85 -3.47
CA GLU A 226 15.72 3.80 -4.33
C GLU A 226 16.60 3.53 -5.57
N LEU A 227 17.25 4.57 -6.11
CA LEU A 227 18.24 4.45 -7.18
C LEU A 227 19.60 3.91 -6.70
N LYS A 228 19.77 3.62 -5.40
CA LYS A 228 21.03 3.19 -4.78
C LYS A 228 22.17 4.21 -4.91
N ARG A 229 21.84 5.48 -5.14
CA ARG A 229 22.77 6.63 -5.18
C ARG A 229 22.98 7.17 -3.75
N TYR A 230 23.47 6.32 -2.85
CA TYR A 230 23.45 6.58 -1.41
C TYR A 230 24.30 7.77 -0.97
N GLU A 231 25.43 8.03 -1.63
CA GLU A 231 26.31 9.15 -1.28
C GLU A 231 25.66 10.50 -1.62
N GLU A 232 24.90 10.57 -2.72
CA GLU A 232 24.13 11.75 -3.09
C GLU A 232 22.90 11.90 -2.18
N ALA A 233 22.21 10.79 -1.87
CA ALA A 233 21.09 10.80 -0.94
C ALA A 233 21.51 11.35 0.44
N LYS A 234 22.64 10.87 0.96
CA LYS A 234 23.22 11.34 2.23
C LYS A 234 23.40 12.85 2.24
N LYS A 235 24.05 13.42 1.22
CA LYS A 235 24.32 14.87 1.13
C LYS A 235 23.03 15.69 1.17
N VAL A 236 22.02 15.31 0.38
CA VAL A 236 20.75 16.04 0.33
C VAL A 236 19.99 15.91 1.65
N LEU A 237 19.95 14.70 2.24
CA LEU A 237 19.20 14.43 3.46
C LEU A 237 19.87 15.00 4.72
N GLU A 238 21.19 15.12 4.77
CA GLU A 238 21.90 15.83 5.85
C GLU A 238 21.55 17.32 5.85
N VAL A 239 21.46 17.94 4.67
CA VAL A 239 20.99 19.32 4.54
C VAL A 239 19.55 19.44 5.02
N ALA A 240 18.66 18.52 4.61
CA ALA A 240 17.27 18.51 5.06
C ALA A 240 17.15 18.34 6.58
N ALA A 241 17.99 17.48 7.19
CA ALA A 241 18.02 17.25 8.63
C ALA A 241 18.60 18.42 9.45
N SER A 242 19.28 19.37 8.80
CA SER A 242 19.72 20.61 9.45
C SER A 242 18.60 21.65 9.58
N ARG A 243 17.49 21.47 8.85
CA ARG A 243 16.36 22.41 8.89
C ARG A 243 15.43 22.16 10.09
N PRO A 244 14.67 23.18 10.54
CA PRO A 244 13.77 23.06 11.69
C PRO A 244 12.63 22.05 11.49
N GLU A 245 12.24 21.80 10.24
CA GLU A 245 11.19 20.86 9.88
C GLU A 245 11.57 19.45 10.29
N LYS A 246 10.64 18.78 10.97
CA LYS A 246 10.80 17.40 11.38
C LYS A 246 9.93 16.55 10.47
N HIS A 247 10.48 15.44 9.98
CA HIS A 247 9.69 14.42 9.28
C HIS A 247 10.29 13.02 9.54
N SER A 248 9.46 12.01 9.82
CA SER A 248 9.95 10.65 10.10
C SER A 248 10.65 10.03 8.89
N ASP A 249 10.05 10.15 7.70
CA ASP A 249 10.61 9.64 6.44
C ASP A 249 12.01 10.15 6.11
N LEU A 250 12.36 11.37 6.56
CA LEU A 250 13.71 11.92 6.41
C LEU A 250 14.73 11.06 7.15
N TYR A 251 14.46 10.77 8.42
CA TYR A 251 15.37 9.96 9.24
C TYR A 251 15.40 8.51 8.76
N VAL A 252 14.29 7.98 8.25
CA VAL A 252 14.25 6.66 7.60
C VAL A 252 15.16 6.66 6.38
N ALA A 253 14.98 7.57 5.42
CA ALA A 253 15.79 7.63 4.21
C ALA A 253 17.28 7.86 4.50
N LEU A 254 17.60 8.73 5.47
CA LEU A 254 18.97 9.02 5.88
C LEU A 254 19.62 7.82 6.58
N SER A 255 18.89 7.10 7.43
CA SER A 255 19.39 5.88 8.06
C SER A 255 19.72 4.80 7.02
N VAL A 256 18.86 4.63 6.00
CA VAL A 256 19.09 3.69 4.89
C VAL A 256 20.35 4.07 4.10
N ALA A 257 20.55 5.36 3.83
CA ALA A 257 21.76 5.84 3.16
C ALA A 257 23.02 5.51 3.97
N TYR A 258 23.04 5.81 5.27
CA TYR A 258 24.19 5.48 6.14
C TYR A 258 24.46 3.99 6.25
N ILE A 259 23.43 3.15 6.36
CA ILE A 259 23.58 1.68 6.42
C ILE A 259 24.28 1.17 5.16
N ASN A 260 23.84 1.60 3.98
CA ASN A 260 24.38 1.12 2.72
C ASN A 260 25.78 1.67 2.40
N LEU A 261 26.20 2.75 3.07
CA LEU A 261 27.57 3.28 3.00
C LEU A 261 28.52 2.64 4.03
N GLY A 262 28.04 1.70 4.85
CA GLY A 262 28.83 1.09 5.93
C GLY A 262 29.00 2.00 7.17
N GLU A 263 28.29 3.13 7.22
CA GLU A 263 28.34 4.11 8.32
C GLU A 263 27.37 3.73 9.46
N GLY A 264 27.43 2.48 9.93
CA GLY A 264 26.46 1.91 10.88
C GLY A 264 26.36 2.61 12.25
N GLY A 265 27.39 3.37 12.65
CA GLY A 265 27.36 4.22 13.85
C GLY A 265 26.41 5.41 13.70
N LYS A 266 26.50 6.14 12.58
CA LYS A 266 25.61 7.26 12.27
C LYS A 266 24.17 6.81 12.01
N ALA A 267 24.01 5.67 11.34
CA ALA A 267 22.69 5.06 11.17
C ALA A 267 21.99 4.83 12.52
N ARG A 268 22.70 4.27 13.51
CA ARG A 268 22.18 4.09 14.87
C ARG A 268 21.82 5.41 15.55
N GLU A 269 22.64 6.45 15.38
CA GLU A 269 22.36 7.77 15.93
C GLU A 269 21.07 8.38 15.36
N ILE A 270 20.92 8.35 14.04
CA ILE A 270 19.73 8.84 13.34
C ILE A 270 18.49 8.02 13.72
N SER A 271 18.58 6.69 13.78
CA SER A 271 17.46 5.85 14.21
C SER A 271 17.05 6.12 15.66
N ARG A 272 18.01 6.38 16.57
CA ARG A 272 17.70 6.80 17.95
C ARG A 272 17.03 8.18 17.98
N ARG A 273 17.48 9.12 17.14
CA ARG A 273 16.86 10.44 17.01
C ARG A 273 15.43 10.33 16.48
N LEU A 274 15.20 9.51 15.45
CA LEU A 274 13.87 9.17 14.95
C LEU A 274 12.99 8.65 16.08
N LEU A 275 13.44 7.66 16.84
CA LEU A 275 12.65 7.10 17.95
C LEU A 275 12.40 8.09 19.11
N ARG A 276 13.27 9.08 19.32
CA ARG A 276 13.05 10.13 20.32
C ARG A 276 12.09 11.21 19.86
N GLU A 277 12.18 11.63 18.59
CA GLU A 277 11.37 12.72 18.02
C GLU A 277 10.02 12.22 17.48
N TYR A 278 10.00 10.97 17.04
CA TYR A 278 8.84 10.20 16.58
C TYR A 278 8.77 8.89 17.37
N PRO A 279 8.56 8.96 18.69
CA PRO A 279 8.34 7.75 19.46
C PRO A 279 7.13 7.04 18.86
N VAL A 280 7.32 5.79 18.47
CA VAL A 280 6.23 4.89 18.10
C VAL A 280 5.44 4.63 19.38
N GLY A 281 4.53 5.55 19.71
CA GLY A 281 3.80 5.58 20.98
C GLY A 281 3.23 6.91 21.46
N SER A 282 3.31 8.04 20.74
CA SER A 282 2.59 9.28 21.15
C SER A 282 1.52 9.68 20.15
N ARG A 283 0.30 9.17 20.34
CA ARG A 283 -0.95 9.72 19.77
C ARG A 283 -1.84 10.24 20.90
N PRO A 284 -2.61 11.33 20.68
CA PRO A 284 -3.64 11.77 21.59
C PRO A 284 -4.83 10.79 21.58
N SER A 285 -5.48 10.62 22.74
CA SER A 285 -6.57 9.70 23.15
C SER A 285 -7.62 9.22 22.11
N PRO A 286 -8.32 8.11 22.40
CA PRO A 286 -8.15 7.20 23.54
C PRO A 286 -7.29 5.98 23.22
N ARG A 287 -6.76 5.33 24.28
CA ARG A 287 -6.13 4.01 24.18
C ARG A 287 -7.14 3.03 23.56
N PRO A 288 -6.75 2.22 22.57
CA PRO A 288 -7.61 1.18 22.01
C PRO A 288 -8.04 0.19 23.10
N GLU A 289 -9.13 -0.55 22.85
CA GLU A 289 -9.58 -1.64 23.71
C GLU A 289 -8.53 -2.77 23.82
N ALA A 290 -7.64 -2.91 22.83
CA ALA A 290 -6.48 -3.81 22.86
C ALA A 290 -5.30 -3.28 22.04
N GLU A 291 -4.09 -3.35 22.62
CA GLU A 291 -2.82 -3.18 21.91
C GLU A 291 -2.24 -4.56 21.54
N VAL A 292 -2.08 -4.82 20.24
CA VAL A 292 -1.71 -6.16 19.74
C VAL A 292 -0.32 -6.12 19.12
N LEU A 293 0.55 -7.02 19.57
CA LEU A 293 1.83 -7.30 18.93
C LEU A 293 1.66 -8.43 17.92
N VAL A 294 1.82 -8.12 16.63
CA VAL A 294 1.77 -9.08 15.54
C VAL A 294 3.16 -9.62 15.28
N LEU A 295 3.34 -10.92 15.47
CA LEU A 295 4.61 -11.58 15.18
C LEU A 295 4.64 -12.10 13.76
N GLU A 296 5.63 -11.66 13.00
CA GLU A 296 5.81 -12.05 11.61
C GLU A 296 7.20 -12.67 11.39
N PHE A 297 7.32 -13.48 10.33
CA PHE A 297 8.60 -14.00 9.88
C PHE A 297 9.11 -13.24 8.66
N LEU A 298 10.37 -12.79 8.71
CA LEU A 298 11.07 -12.26 7.56
C LEU A 298 11.60 -13.46 6.76
N SER A 299 10.94 -13.79 5.64
CA SER A 299 11.50 -14.78 4.71
C SER A 299 12.88 -14.27 4.26
N TYR A 300 13.92 -14.92 4.77
CA TYR A 300 15.32 -14.61 4.49
C TYR A 300 15.64 -15.08 3.07
N ASN A 301 15.08 -14.43 2.04
CA ASN A 301 15.41 -14.69 0.63
C ASN A 301 15.07 -13.53 -0.34
N ALA A 302 14.80 -12.33 0.15
CA ALA A 302 14.66 -11.16 -0.72
C ALA A 302 16.01 -10.66 -1.31
N PHE A 303 17.17 -11.18 -0.87
CA PHE A 303 18.48 -10.57 -1.18
C PHE A 303 19.56 -11.46 -1.83
N THR A 304 19.47 -12.80 -1.89
CA THR A 304 20.52 -13.61 -2.54
C THR A 304 20.01 -14.94 -3.14
N ARG A 305 19.65 -14.92 -4.44
CA ARG A 305 19.28 -16.06 -5.33
C ARG A 305 17.96 -16.81 -5.02
N PRO A 306 17.26 -17.29 -6.08
CA PRO A 306 15.94 -17.90 -5.93
C PRO A 306 16.08 -19.38 -5.53
N ILE A 307 15.82 -19.68 -4.27
CA ILE A 307 15.32 -21.01 -3.92
C ILE A 307 13.88 -20.78 -3.44
N TYR A 308 12.97 -21.14 -4.35
CA TYR A 308 11.51 -20.94 -4.36
C TYR A 308 11.04 -19.54 -4.80
N GLY A 309 10.41 -19.50 -5.97
CA GLY A 309 9.89 -18.29 -6.62
C GLY A 309 8.67 -17.67 -5.91
N PRO A 310 7.80 -16.91 -6.62
CA PRO A 310 6.79 -15.98 -6.08
C PRO A 310 5.66 -16.58 -5.20
N ASN A 311 5.83 -17.82 -4.73
CA ASN A 311 4.85 -18.61 -3.98
C ASN A 311 5.22 -18.85 -2.50
N THR A 312 6.33 -18.28 -2.00
CA THR A 312 6.62 -18.26 -0.56
C THR A 312 5.88 -17.07 0.08
N HIS A 313 4.90 -17.35 0.93
CA HIS A 313 4.13 -16.30 1.60
C HIS A 313 4.96 -15.64 2.70
N ALA A 314 5.07 -14.31 2.65
CA ALA A 314 4.96 -13.52 3.86
C ALA A 314 3.47 -13.54 4.24
N HIS A 315 3.20 -14.10 5.42
CA HIS A 315 1.86 -14.26 5.97
C HIS A 315 1.31 -12.87 6.29
N ALA A 316 0.24 -12.50 5.60
CA ALA A 316 -0.62 -11.42 6.02
C ALA A 316 -1.96 -12.08 6.25
N ASN A 317 -2.11 -12.71 7.42
CA ASN A 317 -3.40 -13.21 7.89
C ASN A 317 -4.32 -12.04 8.22
N GLY A 318 -4.74 -11.31 7.19
CA GLY A 318 -5.87 -10.39 7.23
C GLY A 318 -5.93 -9.44 8.43
N ILE A 319 -4.84 -9.13 9.12
CA ILE A 319 -4.82 -8.15 10.21
C ILE A 319 -5.16 -6.75 9.69
N ALA A 320 -5.12 -6.55 8.37
CA ALA A 320 -5.78 -5.44 7.67
C ALA A 320 -7.32 -5.36 7.89
N ALA A 321 -7.93 -6.32 8.60
CA ALA A 321 -9.33 -6.37 9.04
C ALA A 321 -9.61 -5.67 10.37
N PHE A 322 -8.63 -4.99 10.93
CA PHE A 322 -8.81 -4.40 12.24
C PHE A 322 -9.75 -3.19 12.19
N ARG A 323 -10.48 -3.03 13.29
CA ARG A 323 -11.23 -1.83 13.63
C ARG A 323 -10.22 -0.89 14.31
N PRO A 324 -9.54 0.03 13.59
CA PRO A 324 -8.52 0.92 14.18
C PRO A 324 -9.06 1.76 15.34
N GLU A 325 -10.38 1.94 15.39
CA GLU A 325 -11.09 2.59 16.48
C GLU A 325 -11.18 1.74 17.76
N ARG A 326 -10.90 0.43 17.70
CA ARG A 326 -10.95 -0.51 18.83
C ARG A 326 -9.63 -1.20 19.14
N VAL A 327 -8.83 -1.51 18.12
CA VAL A 327 -7.61 -2.31 18.27
C VAL A 327 -6.46 -1.59 17.58
N SER A 328 -5.29 -1.58 18.22
CA SER A 328 -4.03 -1.12 17.63
C SER A 328 -3.13 -2.31 17.37
N LEU A 329 -2.31 -2.21 16.32
CA LEU A 329 -1.47 -3.29 15.84
C LEU A 329 -0.07 -2.74 15.60
N ASP A 330 0.92 -3.39 16.19
CA ASP A 330 2.31 -3.20 15.82
C ASP A 330 2.91 -4.52 15.38
N HIS A 331 3.75 -4.48 14.35
CA HIS A 331 4.33 -5.66 13.74
C HIS A 331 5.80 -5.82 14.16
N MET A 332 6.19 -7.04 14.52
CA MET A 332 7.55 -7.37 14.91
C MET A 332 8.02 -8.65 14.22
N PHE A 333 9.22 -8.58 13.64
CA PHE A 333 9.86 -9.74 13.04
C PHE A 333 10.73 -10.49 14.07
N ILE A 334 10.52 -11.80 14.20
CA ILE A 334 11.08 -12.59 15.31
C ILE A 334 12.62 -12.72 15.28
N GLN A 335 13.29 -12.46 14.15
CA GLN A 335 14.75 -12.64 14.00
C GLN A 335 15.64 -11.66 14.81
N GLY A 336 15.07 -10.69 15.53
CA GLY A 336 15.82 -9.58 16.13
C GLY A 336 15.51 -9.25 17.59
N ILE A 337 14.91 -10.18 18.37
CA ILE A 337 14.56 -9.89 19.76
C ILE A 337 15.83 -9.72 20.60
N MET A 338 16.12 -8.48 21.00
CA MET A 338 17.15 -8.16 21.97
C MET A 338 16.54 -8.18 23.38
N VAL A 339 17.27 -8.75 24.36
CA VAL A 339 16.80 -8.93 25.74
C VAL A 339 16.38 -7.62 26.41
N ASP A 340 16.99 -6.49 26.04
CA ASP A 340 16.69 -5.16 26.57
C ASP A 340 15.39 -4.54 26.02
N GLN A 341 14.77 -5.12 24.98
CA GLN A 341 13.46 -4.68 24.46
C GLN A 341 12.27 -5.44 25.08
N LEU A 342 12.49 -6.47 25.89
CA LEU A 342 11.41 -7.29 26.44
C LEU A 342 10.54 -6.50 27.44
N GLU A 343 11.14 -5.67 28.28
CA GLU A 343 10.37 -4.84 29.24
C GLU A 343 9.48 -3.80 28.55
N SER A 344 9.93 -3.24 27.43
CA SER A 344 9.13 -2.29 26.67
C SER A 344 7.99 -2.97 25.90
N ILE A 345 8.19 -4.23 25.48
CA ILE A 345 7.14 -5.07 24.88
C ILE A 345 6.01 -5.32 25.89
N THR A 346 6.34 -5.83 27.09
CA THR A 346 5.32 -6.16 28.11
C THR A 346 4.54 -4.93 28.60
N ARG A 347 5.14 -3.74 28.61
CA ARG A 347 4.44 -2.50 29.02
C ARG A 347 3.56 -1.89 27.93
N LYS A 348 3.74 -2.31 26.68
CA LYS A 348 3.10 -1.69 25.53
C LYS A 348 1.92 -2.50 24.99
N TYR A 349 2.01 -3.82 25.00
CA TYR A 349 1.02 -4.68 24.35
C TYR A 349 0.22 -5.48 25.37
N ASP A 350 -1.03 -5.76 25.03
CA ASP A 350 -1.97 -6.53 25.84
C ASP A 350 -2.08 -7.98 25.35
N VAL A 351 -1.78 -8.25 24.07
CA VAL A 351 -1.90 -9.58 23.44
C VAL A 351 -0.94 -9.72 22.26
N VAL A 352 -0.47 -10.94 22.04
CA VAL A 352 0.30 -11.33 20.86
C VAL A 352 -0.62 -11.99 19.83
N TYR A 353 -0.53 -11.56 18.57
CA TYR A 353 -1.05 -12.31 17.44
C TYR A 353 0.09 -13.03 16.73
N ASN A 354 0.09 -14.36 16.78
CA ASN A 354 1.13 -15.16 16.16
C ASN A 354 0.84 -15.41 14.66
N ASP A 355 1.48 -14.64 13.78
CA ASP A 355 1.40 -14.83 12.32
C ASP A 355 2.58 -15.67 11.76
N VAL A 356 3.38 -16.29 12.63
CA VAL A 356 4.36 -17.32 12.24
C VAL A 356 3.59 -18.63 12.06
N ALA A 357 2.81 -18.68 10.98
CA ALA A 357 1.62 -19.52 10.87
C ALA A 357 1.80 -20.79 10.00
N ASN A 358 2.93 -20.95 9.32
CA ASN A 358 3.17 -22.13 8.48
C ASN A 358 3.76 -23.28 9.28
N ALA A 359 2.90 -24.19 9.75
CA ALA A 359 3.27 -25.36 10.54
C ALA A 359 4.39 -26.21 9.89
N GLU A 360 4.31 -26.46 8.58
CA GLU A 360 5.31 -27.26 7.88
C GLU A 360 6.71 -26.62 7.92
N VAL A 361 6.78 -25.30 7.70
CA VAL A 361 8.02 -24.54 7.75
C VAL A 361 8.52 -24.37 9.19
N ASN A 362 7.60 -24.14 10.13
CA ASN A 362 7.92 -23.97 11.55
C ASN A 362 8.55 -25.22 12.16
N VAL A 363 7.97 -26.39 11.88
CA VAL A 363 8.48 -27.67 12.38
C VAL A 363 9.85 -27.99 11.77
N GLU A 364 10.06 -27.69 10.48
CA GLU A 364 11.34 -27.96 9.81
C GLU A 364 12.47 -27.02 10.29
N HIS A 365 12.18 -25.75 10.55
CA HIS A 365 13.18 -24.73 10.87
C HIS A 365 13.21 -24.28 12.33
N GLY A 366 12.30 -24.78 13.17
CA GLY A 366 12.23 -24.49 14.59
C GLY A 366 11.76 -23.08 14.93
N TYR A 367 11.01 -22.38 14.06
CA TYR A 367 10.60 -20.99 14.31
C TYR A 367 9.68 -20.82 15.53
N SER A 368 8.93 -21.87 15.87
CA SER A 368 8.07 -21.91 17.05
C SER A 368 8.85 -21.82 18.37
N SER A 369 10.16 -22.14 18.41
CA SER A 369 10.96 -21.93 19.63
C SER A 369 11.13 -20.45 19.96
N ALA A 370 11.37 -19.60 18.95
CA ALA A 370 11.56 -18.17 19.18
C ALA A 370 10.28 -17.45 19.59
N VAL A 371 9.11 -17.91 19.09
CA VAL A 371 7.80 -17.44 19.59
C VAL A 371 7.62 -17.84 21.05
N ARG A 372 7.87 -19.11 21.41
CA ARG A 372 7.75 -19.61 22.79
C ARG A 372 8.64 -18.84 23.76
N ASP A 373 9.92 -18.66 23.41
CA ASP A 373 10.87 -17.92 24.25
C ASP A 373 10.39 -16.48 24.51
N LEU A 374 9.77 -15.82 23.52
CA LEU A 374 9.19 -14.50 23.69
C LEU A 374 7.98 -14.54 24.63
N LEU A 375 7.05 -15.48 24.43
CA LEU A 375 5.85 -15.61 25.24
C LEU A 375 6.19 -15.93 26.70
N ASP A 376 7.10 -16.88 26.94
CA ASP A 376 7.56 -17.25 28.29
C ASP A 376 8.20 -16.07 29.02
N ARG A 377 8.93 -15.21 28.30
CA ARG A 377 9.60 -14.03 28.88
C ARG A 377 8.67 -12.85 29.09
N THR A 378 7.65 -12.69 28.26
CA THR A 378 6.75 -11.53 28.29
C THR A 378 5.48 -11.79 29.09
N GLY A 379 5.05 -13.04 29.22
CA GLY A 379 3.80 -13.45 29.86
C GLY A 379 2.55 -13.01 29.10
N LEU A 380 2.69 -12.51 27.86
CA LEU A 380 1.56 -12.00 27.10
C LEU A 380 0.67 -13.16 26.63
N PRO A 381 -0.67 -13.01 26.68
CA PRO A 381 -1.57 -13.97 26.08
C PRO A 381 -1.36 -13.96 24.55
N VAL A 382 -1.60 -15.09 23.90
CA VAL A 382 -1.36 -15.28 22.47
C VAL A 382 -2.62 -15.77 21.75
N ILE A 383 -2.87 -15.23 20.56
CA ILE A 383 -3.75 -15.80 19.54
C ILE A 383 -2.93 -16.78 18.71
N ASN A 384 -3.40 -18.03 18.65
CA ASN A 384 -2.72 -19.17 18.03
C ASN A 384 -1.36 -19.46 18.66
N ALA A 385 -1.38 -20.12 19.81
CA ALA A 385 -0.16 -20.60 20.46
C ALA A 385 0.70 -21.43 19.48
N PRO A 386 2.04 -21.27 19.51
CA PRO A 386 2.94 -21.96 18.58
C PRO A 386 2.79 -23.48 18.62
N GLU A 387 2.49 -24.06 19.78
CA GLU A 387 2.25 -25.50 19.94
C GLU A 387 1.00 -25.97 19.19
N ALA A 388 -0.06 -25.17 19.19
CA ALA A 388 -1.28 -25.48 18.45
C ALA A 388 -1.05 -25.37 16.94
N ILE A 389 -0.29 -24.35 16.50
CA ILE A 389 0.08 -24.18 15.09
C ILE A 389 0.92 -25.37 14.60
N ASP A 390 1.93 -25.81 15.34
CA ASP A 390 2.85 -26.89 14.94
C ASP A 390 2.11 -28.22 14.67
N LEU A 391 0.97 -28.46 15.34
CA LEU A 391 0.13 -29.65 15.12
C LEU A 391 -0.64 -29.60 13.78
N THR A 392 -0.73 -28.43 13.13
CA THR A 392 -1.61 -28.18 11.98
C THR A 392 -0.94 -28.42 10.62
N THR A 393 0.16 -29.18 10.59
CA THR A 393 0.69 -29.74 9.32
C THR A 393 -0.38 -30.59 8.63
N ARG A 394 -0.29 -30.78 7.31
CA ARG A 394 -1.29 -31.62 6.59
C ARG A 394 -1.40 -33.05 7.15
N ALA A 395 -0.26 -33.69 7.41
CA ALA A 395 -0.24 -35.01 8.04
C ALA A 395 -0.79 -34.95 9.48
N GLY A 396 -0.39 -33.95 10.26
CA GLY A 396 -0.88 -33.77 11.64
C GLY A 396 -2.40 -33.49 11.72
N ASN A 397 -2.96 -32.80 10.73
CA ASN A 397 -4.41 -32.62 10.61
C ASN A 397 -5.10 -33.93 10.23
N TYR A 398 -4.55 -34.71 9.29
CA TYR A 398 -5.12 -36.03 8.98
C TYR A 398 -5.19 -36.92 10.22
N GLU A 399 -4.08 -37.08 10.95
CA GLU A 399 -4.03 -37.91 12.17
C GLU A 399 -5.09 -37.51 13.20
N ARG A 400 -5.39 -36.21 13.31
CA ARG A 400 -6.34 -35.69 14.29
C ARG A 400 -7.78 -35.66 13.80
N LEU A 401 -8.02 -35.46 12.51
CA LEU A 401 -9.35 -35.16 11.95
C LEU A 401 -9.99 -36.32 11.17
N HIS A 402 -9.25 -37.36 10.79
CA HIS A 402 -9.79 -38.46 9.96
C HIS A 402 -10.94 -39.24 10.62
N GLY A 403 -11.06 -39.18 11.95
CA GLY A 403 -12.12 -39.83 12.72
C GLY A 403 -13.36 -38.97 12.97
N VAL A 404 -13.41 -37.73 12.48
CA VAL A 404 -14.56 -36.84 12.67
C VAL A 404 -15.73 -37.32 11.82
N ASP A 405 -16.90 -37.49 12.44
CA ASP A 405 -18.10 -37.94 11.74
C ASP A 405 -18.50 -36.93 10.64
N HIS A 406 -19.00 -37.44 9.53
CA HIS A 406 -19.43 -36.67 8.36
C HIS A 406 -18.32 -35.79 7.70
N LEU A 407 -17.05 -35.94 8.10
CA LEU A 407 -15.91 -35.21 7.57
C LEU A 407 -14.93 -36.16 6.86
N ILE A 408 -14.38 -35.71 5.75
CA ILE A 408 -13.26 -36.33 5.05
C ILE A 408 -12.08 -35.38 5.16
N PHE A 409 -11.09 -35.76 5.98
CA PHE A 409 -9.75 -35.19 5.86
C PHE A 409 -8.90 -36.16 5.04
N PRO A 410 -8.40 -35.79 3.86
CA PRO A 410 -7.69 -36.70 2.98
C PRO A 410 -6.49 -37.36 3.66
N ARG A 411 -6.38 -38.68 3.50
CA ARG A 411 -5.22 -39.45 3.96
C ARG A 411 -3.95 -38.85 3.41
N THR A 412 -3.00 -38.53 4.29
CA THR A 412 -1.80 -37.77 3.95
C THR A 412 -0.58 -38.40 4.61
N ILE A 413 0.41 -38.79 3.81
CA ILE A 413 1.71 -39.25 4.33
C ILE A 413 2.82 -38.25 3.97
N PRO A 414 3.68 -37.88 4.92
CA PRO A 414 4.89 -37.13 4.63
C PRO A 414 5.93 -38.05 3.99
N ILE A 415 6.58 -37.57 2.93
CA ILE A 415 7.66 -38.28 2.24
C ILE A 415 8.81 -37.30 1.92
N ARG A 416 10.01 -37.83 1.71
CA ARG A 416 11.13 -37.09 1.12
C ARG A 416 11.78 -38.00 0.07
N PRO A 417 11.27 -38.00 -1.17
CA PRO A 417 11.74 -38.94 -2.18
C PRO A 417 13.18 -38.62 -2.56
N ASP A 418 13.99 -39.65 -2.78
CA ASP A 418 15.32 -39.57 -3.36
C ASP A 418 15.53 -40.77 -4.32
N ALA A 419 16.75 -40.91 -4.84
CA ALA A 419 17.05 -41.97 -5.80
C ALA A 419 16.99 -43.38 -5.18
N ASP A 420 17.16 -43.50 -3.86
CA ASP A 420 17.33 -44.76 -3.17
C ASP A 420 16.01 -45.28 -2.58
N ASN A 421 15.09 -44.39 -2.20
CA ASN A 421 13.82 -44.76 -1.52
C ASN A 421 12.56 -44.66 -2.40
N MET A 422 12.69 -44.27 -3.67
CA MET A 422 11.52 -43.95 -4.51
C MET A 422 10.60 -45.16 -4.72
N GLU A 423 11.15 -46.35 -4.94
CA GLU A 423 10.34 -47.56 -5.17
C GLU A 423 9.67 -48.05 -3.88
N ASP A 424 10.33 -47.90 -2.73
CA ASP A 424 9.73 -48.22 -1.42
C ASP A 424 8.52 -47.30 -1.15
N ILE A 425 8.63 -46.01 -1.47
CA ILE A 425 7.52 -45.05 -1.37
C ILE A 425 6.38 -45.49 -2.30
N VAL A 426 6.68 -45.89 -3.53
CA VAL A 426 5.66 -46.37 -4.48
C VAL A 426 4.96 -47.62 -3.95
N GLU A 427 5.70 -48.61 -3.44
CA GLU A 427 5.14 -49.82 -2.87
C GLU A 427 4.22 -49.51 -1.68
N GLN A 428 4.67 -48.66 -0.75
CA GLN A 428 3.86 -48.22 0.38
C GLN A 428 2.57 -47.51 -0.06
N VAL A 429 2.67 -46.58 -1.01
CA VAL A 429 1.50 -45.85 -1.54
C VAL A 429 0.53 -46.83 -2.19
N MET A 430 1.01 -47.77 -3.00
CA MET A 430 0.17 -48.75 -3.68
C MET A 430 -0.52 -49.74 -2.74
N ALA A 431 0.03 -49.97 -1.55
CA ALA A 431 -0.58 -50.84 -0.55
C ALA A 431 -1.77 -50.18 0.17
N GLU A 432 -1.76 -48.84 0.28
CA GLU A 432 -2.67 -48.11 1.17
C GLU A 432 -3.56 -47.06 0.48
N TYR A 433 -3.31 -46.74 -0.79
CA TYR A 433 -3.99 -45.66 -1.51
C TYR A 433 -4.52 -46.09 -2.87
N GLU A 434 -5.52 -45.36 -3.35
CA GLU A 434 -6.13 -45.57 -4.66
C GLU A 434 -5.97 -44.31 -5.53
N PHE A 435 -5.67 -44.49 -6.81
CA PHE A 435 -5.62 -43.35 -7.74
C PHE A 435 -7.01 -42.76 -7.99
N PRO A 436 -7.11 -41.44 -8.22
CA PRO A 436 -6.01 -40.47 -8.31
C PRO A 436 -5.40 -40.04 -6.96
N LEU A 437 -4.15 -39.58 -6.99
CA LEU A 437 -3.43 -39.05 -5.82
C LEU A 437 -2.92 -37.64 -6.09
N LEU A 438 -2.60 -36.91 -5.02
CA LEU A 438 -1.87 -35.65 -5.11
C LEU A 438 -0.47 -35.81 -4.52
N VAL A 439 0.55 -35.37 -5.25
CA VAL A 439 1.91 -35.23 -4.74
C VAL A 439 2.22 -33.74 -4.60
N ARG A 440 2.58 -33.30 -3.39
CA ARG A 440 2.68 -31.87 -3.06
C ARG A 440 3.93 -31.55 -2.25
N LEU A 441 4.65 -30.48 -2.58
CA LEU A 441 5.71 -29.92 -1.72
C LEU A 441 5.14 -29.42 -0.38
N ALA A 442 5.78 -29.78 0.74
CA ALA A 442 5.27 -29.46 2.07
C ALA A 442 5.31 -27.96 2.41
N SER A 443 6.36 -27.25 1.96
CA SER A 443 6.59 -25.84 2.30
C SER A 443 5.85 -24.83 1.42
N LEU A 444 5.14 -25.29 0.37
CA LEU A 444 4.39 -24.41 -0.53
C LEU A 444 2.89 -24.44 -0.23
N HIS A 445 2.26 -23.27 -0.30
CA HIS A 445 0.80 -23.11 -0.23
C HIS A 445 0.18 -22.83 -1.61
N ARG A 446 -1.16 -22.83 -1.69
CA ARG A 446 -1.95 -22.66 -2.92
C ARG A 446 -1.63 -23.72 -3.99
N ALA A 447 -1.68 -23.35 -5.25
CA ALA A 447 -1.45 -24.22 -6.40
C ALA A 447 0.03 -24.49 -6.72
N GLY A 448 0.97 -23.93 -5.96
CA GLY A 448 2.40 -24.13 -6.19
C GLY A 448 2.85 -25.52 -5.76
N GLY A 449 3.53 -26.24 -6.66
CA GLY A 449 4.20 -27.50 -6.33
C GLY A 449 3.27 -28.65 -5.96
N ILE A 450 2.12 -28.75 -6.64
CA ILE A 450 1.19 -29.88 -6.53
C ILE A 450 1.00 -30.54 -7.89
N GLU A 451 1.04 -31.87 -7.92
CA GLU A 451 0.76 -32.71 -9.08
C GLU A 451 -0.40 -33.65 -8.75
N ARG A 452 -1.38 -33.77 -9.65
CA ARG A 452 -2.38 -34.85 -9.59
C ARG A 452 -1.91 -35.98 -10.47
N VAL A 453 -1.77 -37.17 -9.89
CA VAL A 453 -1.27 -38.36 -10.57
C VAL A 453 -2.39 -39.38 -10.68
N GLU A 454 -2.51 -39.99 -11.86
CA GLU A 454 -3.62 -40.90 -12.21
C GLU A 454 -3.17 -42.37 -12.16
N ASP A 455 -1.86 -42.62 -12.17
CA ASP A 455 -1.28 -43.96 -12.18
C ASP A 455 0.14 -43.96 -11.56
N VAL A 456 0.71 -45.16 -11.48
CA VAL A 456 2.04 -45.40 -10.90
C VAL A 456 3.14 -44.67 -11.69
N ALA A 457 3.00 -44.55 -13.01
CA ALA A 457 3.98 -43.84 -13.83
C ALA A 457 3.98 -42.34 -13.52
N GLY A 458 2.79 -41.76 -13.36
CA GLY A 458 2.61 -40.39 -12.89
C GLY A 458 3.18 -40.16 -11.49
N LEU A 459 2.95 -41.10 -10.56
CA LEU A 459 3.53 -41.05 -9.22
C LEU A 459 5.06 -41.00 -9.28
N ARG A 460 5.72 -41.94 -9.99
CA ARG A 460 7.18 -41.95 -10.16
C ARG A 460 7.71 -40.64 -10.76
N ALA A 461 7.02 -40.10 -11.76
CA ALA A 461 7.40 -38.83 -12.38
C ALA A 461 7.32 -37.67 -11.39
N ALA A 462 6.29 -37.61 -10.55
CA ALA A 462 6.14 -36.60 -9.51
C ALA A 462 7.20 -36.73 -8.40
N LEU A 463 7.48 -37.96 -7.94
CA LEU A 463 8.53 -38.23 -6.96
C LEU A 463 9.91 -37.82 -7.48
N THR A 464 10.23 -38.15 -8.73
CA THR A 464 11.46 -37.71 -9.40
C THR A 464 11.54 -36.18 -9.47
N LYS A 465 10.44 -35.52 -9.84
CA LYS A 465 10.36 -34.06 -9.95
C LYS A 465 10.62 -33.36 -8.60
N PHE A 466 10.21 -33.97 -7.50
CA PHE A 466 10.36 -33.42 -6.16
C PHE A 466 11.47 -34.07 -5.32
N ALA A 467 12.39 -34.80 -5.96
CA ALA A 467 13.49 -35.47 -5.28
C ALA A 467 14.30 -34.51 -4.38
N GLY A 468 14.65 -34.99 -3.19
CA GLY A 468 15.38 -34.27 -2.15
C GLY A 468 14.54 -33.26 -1.34
N LYS A 469 13.25 -33.11 -1.62
CA LYS A 469 12.38 -32.11 -0.97
C LYS A 469 11.31 -32.76 -0.10
N PRO A 470 10.94 -32.16 1.05
CA PRO A 470 9.79 -32.62 1.82
C PRO A 470 8.50 -32.50 0.99
N CYS A 471 7.76 -33.59 0.87
CA CYS A 471 6.51 -33.67 0.14
C CYS A 471 5.44 -34.42 0.93
N TYR A 472 4.23 -34.39 0.41
CA TYR A 472 3.11 -35.20 0.83
C TYR A 472 2.58 -36.01 -0.34
N VAL A 473 2.18 -37.26 -0.07
CA VAL A 473 1.22 -37.99 -0.91
C VAL A 473 -0.12 -37.93 -0.22
N ILE A 474 -1.15 -37.46 -0.94
CA ILE A 474 -2.47 -37.18 -0.41
C ILE A 474 -3.50 -37.93 -1.26
N GLN A 475 -4.43 -38.64 -0.62
CA GLN A 475 -5.56 -39.27 -1.30
C GLN A 475 -6.42 -38.18 -1.96
N TYR A 476 -6.66 -38.26 -3.26
CA TYR A 476 -7.57 -37.32 -3.90
C TYR A 476 -9.02 -37.74 -3.61
N HIS A 477 -9.85 -36.77 -3.25
CA HIS A 477 -11.30 -36.92 -3.16
C HIS A 477 -11.95 -35.91 -4.10
N GLU A 478 -12.90 -36.38 -4.90
CA GLU A 478 -13.59 -35.53 -5.86
C GLU A 478 -14.70 -34.72 -5.18
N SER A 479 -14.82 -33.44 -5.59
CA SER A 479 -15.83 -32.48 -5.13
C SER A 479 -16.44 -31.76 -6.34
N LYS A 480 -16.93 -32.56 -7.28
CA LYS A 480 -17.37 -32.11 -8.60
C LYS A 480 -18.88 -32.04 -8.65
N LEU A 481 -19.41 -30.88 -9.00
CA LEU A 481 -20.85 -30.70 -9.19
C LEU A 481 -21.35 -31.50 -10.40
N PRO A 482 -22.66 -31.82 -10.48
CA PRO A 482 -23.26 -32.48 -11.64
C PRO A 482 -23.04 -31.73 -12.97
N THR A 483 -22.81 -30.42 -12.91
CA THR A 483 -22.46 -29.58 -14.06
C THR A 483 -21.04 -29.83 -14.60
N GLY A 484 -20.24 -30.62 -13.89
CA GLY A 484 -18.84 -30.90 -14.19
C GLY A 484 -17.85 -29.87 -13.62
N MET A 485 -18.35 -28.89 -12.88
CA MET A 485 -17.54 -27.83 -12.27
C MET A 485 -17.09 -28.22 -10.86
N PHE A 486 -15.93 -27.75 -10.43
CA PHE A 486 -15.39 -27.95 -9.09
C PHE A 486 -15.68 -26.74 -8.23
N LEU A 487 -16.24 -26.96 -7.04
CA LEU A 487 -16.66 -25.93 -6.11
C LEU A 487 -15.82 -26.01 -4.83
N LYS A 488 -15.30 -24.86 -4.40
CA LYS A 488 -14.56 -24.72 -3.15
C LYS A 488 -15.16 -23.62 -2.30
N TYR A 489 -15.54 -23.99 -1.09
CA TYR A 489 -15.91 -23.07 -0.03
C TYR A 489 -14.68 -22.68 0.77
N ARG A 490 -14.67 -21.43 1.24
CA ARG A 490 -13.77 -20.97 2.27
C ARG A 490 -14.58 -20.61 3.50
N GLY A 491 -14.14 -21.06 4.66
CA GLY A 491 -14.64 -20.63 5.95
C GLY A 491 -13.49 -20.16 6.83
N ILE A 492 -13.81 -19.40 7.87
CA ILE A 492 -12.86 -19.00 8.91
C ILE A 492 -13.49 -19.23 10.28
N PHE A 493 -12.71 -19.76 11.20
CA PHE A 493 -13.05 -19.80 12.62
C PHE A 493 -12.32 -18.67 13.33
N ILE A 494 -13.08 -17.86 14.09
CA ILE A 494 -12.56 -16.75 14.89
C ILE A 494 -13.18 -16.86 16.28
N GLY A 495 -12.36 -17.09 17.30
CA GLY A 495 -12.82 -17.26 18.67
C GLY A 495 -13.84 -18.39 18.84
N GLY A 496 -13.64 -19.51 18.13
CA GLY A 496 -14.54 -20.68 18.17
C GLY A 496 -15.87 -20.51 17.41
N LYS A 497 -16.03 -19.45 16.62
CA LYS A 497 -17.22 -19.23 15.78
C LYS A 497 -16.88 -19.29 14.30
N PHE A 498 -17.72 -20.00 13.54
CA PHE A 498 -17.58 -20.12 12.09
C PHE A 498 -18.13 -18.88 11.35
N PHE A 499 -17.39 -18.40 10.36
CA PHE A 499 -17.79 -17.35 9.43
C PHE A 499 -17.57 -17.80 7.98
N PRO A 500 -18.60 -17.73 7.11
CA PRO A 500 -18.46 -18.10 5.70
C PRO A 500 -17.66 -17.05 4.91
N GLY A 501 -16.77 -17.51 4.05
CA GLY A 501 -15.97 -16.71 3.12
C GLY A 501 -16.39 -16.91 1.66
N ARG A 502 -15.52 -16.51 0.72
CA ARG A 502 -15.78 -16.63 -0.73
C ARG A 502 -16.05 -18.07 -1.15
N MET A 503 -17.02 -18.22 -2.03
CA MET A 503 -17.22 -19.43 -2.82
C MET A 503 -16.44 -19.29 -4.14
N ASN A 504 -15.66 -20.31 -4.51
CA ASN A 504 -14.88 -20.32 -5.74
C ASN A 504 -15.27 -21.52 -6.59
N ILE A 505 -15.44 -21.31 -7.89
CA ILE A 505 -15.78 -22.37 -8.83
C ILE A 505 -14.82 -22.36 -10.02
N SER A 506 -14.54 -23.53 -10.58
CA SER A 506 -13.62 -23.69 -11.71
C SER A 506 -13.95 -24.96 -12.47
N GLY A 507 -13.74 -24.98 -13.79
CA GLY A 507 -13.78 -26.26 -14.52
C GLY A 507 -12.51 -27.11 -14.33
N ASN A 508 -11.57 -26.66 -13.49
CA ASN A 508 -10.35 -27.36 -13.12
C ASN A 508 -10.42 -27.73 -11.62
N TRP A 509 -10.01 -28.95 -11.28
CA TRP A 509 -10.02 -29.49 -9.92
C TRP A 509 -9.24 -28.64 -8.92
N LEU A 510 -8.16 -27.99 -9.37
CA LEU A 510 -7.34 -27.12 -8.53
C LEU A 510 -7.96 -25.72 -8.45
N VAL A 511 -8.95 -25.55 -7.56
CA VAL A 511 -9.73 -24.31 -7.42
C VAL A 511 -8.98 -23.27 -6.58
N GLY A 512 -8.53 -22.18 -7.21
CA GLY A 512 -7.88 -21.05 -6.52
C GLY A 512 -7.71 -19.82 -7.40
N ALA A 513 -7.55 -18.63 -6.79
CA ALA A 513 -7.52 -17.36 -7.53
C ALA A 513 -6.42 -17.26 -8.61
N SER A 514 -5.32 -17.99 -8.46
CA SER A 514 -4.21 -18.07 -9.41
C SER A 514 -4.36 -19.19 -10.46
N THR A 515 -5.32 -20.09 -10.28
CA THR A 515 -5.57 -21.25 -11.17
C THR A 515 -6.93 -21.22 -11.85
N THR A 516 -7.84 -20.34 -11.41
CA THR A 516 -9.09 -20.03 -12.10
C THR A 516 -8.76 -19.52 -13.51
N ARG A 517 -9.26 -20.22 -14.54
CA ARG A 517 -8.98 -19.84 -15.93
C ARG A 517 -9.59 -18.47 -16.23
N PRO A 518 -9.01 -17.67 -17.16
CA PRO A 518 -9.59 -16.38 -17.55
C PRO A 518 -11.08 -16.46 -17.97
N GLY A 519 -11.50 -17.57 -18.60
CA GLY A 519 -12.91 -17.84 -18.94
C GLY A 519 -13.80 -18.13 -17.73
N ASP A 520 -13.26 -18.77 -16.69
CA ASP A 520 -13.99 -19.09 -15.45
C ASP A 520 -14.31 -17.83 -14.63
N LYS A 521 -13.47 -16.79 -14.72
CA LYS A 521 -13.75 -15.47 -14.09
C LYS A 521 -14.97 -14.79 -14.71
N LYS A 522 -15.16 -14.89 -16.03
CA LYS A 522 -16.35 -14.35 -16.71
C LYS A 522 -17.62 -15.13 -16.34
N LEU A 523 -17.50 -16.44 -16.11
CA LEU A 523 -18.57 -17.27 -15.58
C LEU A 523 -19.03 -16.78 -14.20
N ILE A 524 -18.13 -16.53 -13.26
CA ILE A 524 -18.48 -16.03 -11.91
C ILE A 524 -19.13 -14.64 -11.96
N GLU A 525 -18.61 -13.75 -12.81
CA GLU A 525 -19.05 -12.36 -12.88
C GLU A 525 -20.36 -12.17 -13.63
N GLY A 526 -20.66 -13.04 -14.60
CA GLY A 526 -21.88 -13.00 -15.40
C GLY A 526 -22.97 -14.00 -15.01
N ASN A 527 -22.71 -14.91 -14.06
CA ASN A 527 -23.66 -15.94 -13.65
C ASN A 527 -24.39 -15.54 -12.36
N THR A 528 -25.63 -15.09 -12.50
CA THR A 528 -26.50 -14.69 -11.38
C THR A 528 -26.84 -15.84 -10.44
N GLU A 529 -26.95 -17.08 -10.94
CA GLU A 529 -27.22 -18.26 -10.11
C GLU A 529 -26.06 -18.53 -9.14
N PHE A 530 -24.83 -18.48 -9.63
CA PHE A 530 -23.63 -18.61 -8.78
C PHE A 530 -23.54 -17.49 -7.73
N GLN A 531 -23.87 -16.25 -8.11
CA GLN A 531 -23.88 -15.11 -7.18
C GLN A 531 -24.97 -15.27 -6.12
N ASN A 532 -26.14 -15.80 -6.49
CA ASN A 532 -27.21 -16.12 -5.55
C ASN A 532 -26.81 -17.26 -4.61
N ASP A 533 -26.12 -18.28 -5.10
CA ASP A 533 -25.58 -19.38 -4.29
C ASP A 533 -24.55 -18.87 -3.29
N GLU A 534 -23.63 -18.00 -3.72
CA GLU A 534 -22.65 -17.43 -2.82
C GLU A 534 -23.31 -16.51 -1.78
N ALA A 535 -24.31 -15.72 -2.19
CA ALA A 535 -25.08 -14.90 -1.25
C ALA A 535 -25.84 -15.76 -0.22
N ARG A 536 -26.42 -16.90 -0.65
CA ARG A 536 -27.06 -17.87 0.26
C ARG A 536 -26.06 -18.49 1.21
N TRP A 537 -24.92 -18.97 0.71
CA TRP A 537 -23.82 -19.49 1.51
C TRP A 537 -23.36 -18.50 2.60
N LEU A 538 -23.21 -17.22 2.24
CA LEU A 538 -22.78 -16.19 3.19
C LEU A 538 -23.84 -15.84 4.23
N ALA A 539 -25.12 -15.98 3.90
CA ALA A 539 -26.24 -15.62 4.77
C ALA A 539 -26.70 -16.77 5.67
N ASP A 540 -26.68 -18.00 5.15
CA ASP A 540 -27.15 -19.22 5.82
C ASP A 540 -26.29 -20.44 5.39
N PRO A 541 -25.11 -20.63 6.02
CA PRO A 541 -24.24 -21.76 5.73
C PRO A 541 -24.93 -23.13 5.89
N ALA A 542 -25.74 -23.30 6.94
CA ALA A 542 -26.44 -24.55 7.23
C ALA A 542 -27.51 -24.85 6.17
N GLY A 543 -28.24 -23.83 5.70
CA GLY A 543 -29.16 -23.98 4.58
C GLY A 543 -28.46 -24.23 3.24
N ALA A 544 -27.22 -23.76 3.07
CA ALA A 544 -26.47 -23.89 1.82
C ALA A 544 -25.76 -25.24 1.65
N ILE A 545 -25.14 -25.77 2.72
CA ILE A 545 -24.39 -27.05 2.65
C ILE A 545 -24.91 -28.13 3.59
N GLY A 546 -25.98 -27.88 4.35
CA GLY A 546 -26.57 -28.82 5.31
C GLY A 546 -25.98 -28.70 6.72
N GLN A 547 -26.83 -28.91 7.73
CA GLN A 547 -26.44 -28.79 9.14
C GLN A 547 -25.35 -29.79 9.56
N ALA A 548 -25.43 -31.04 9.08
CA ALA A 548 -24.42 -32.06 9.39
C ALA A 548 -23.01 -31.66 8.94
N ASN A 549 -22.89 -30.95 7.82
CA ASN A 549 -21.60 -30.43 7.33
C ASN A 549 -21.09 -29.29 8.23
N ILE A 550 -21.98 -28.41 8.71
CA ILE A 550 -21.60 -27.36 9.66
C ILE A 550 -21.17 -27.97 10.99
N ASP A 551 -21.90 -28.97 11.50
CA ASP A 551 -21.57 -29.68 12.73
C ASP A 551 -20.21 -30.37 12.63
N ALA A 552 -19.89 -30.98 11.49
CA ALA A 552 -18.60 -31.58 11.21
C ALA A 552 -17.44 -30.56 11.22
N LEU A 553 -17.66 -29.35 10.68
CA LEU A 553 -16.67 -28.27 10.74
C LEU A 553 -16.42 -27.81 12.19
N TYR A 554 -17.47 -27.70 13.02
CA TYR A 554 -17.32 -27.39 14.45
C TYR A 554 -16.67 -28.54 15.25
N ALA A 555 -16.91 -29.79 14.88
CA ALA A 555 -16.22 -30.92 15.48
C ALA A 555 -14.72 -30.90 15.15
N ALA A 556 -14.35 -30.52 13.93
CA ALA A 556 -12.94 -30.30 13.57
C ALA A 556 -12.32 -29.11 14.32
N ASP A 557 -13.06 -28.02 14.50
CA ASP A 557 -12.61 -26.86 15.28
C ASP A 557 -12.20 -27.22 16.72
N ALA A 558 -13.04 -28.00 17.39
CA ALA A 558 -12.79 -28.48 18.75
C ALA A 558 -11.51 -29.32 18.87
N ILE A 559 -11.05 -29.96 17.78
CA ILE A 559 -9.82 -30.76 17.73
C ILE A 559 -8.61 -29.91 17.32
N LEU A 560 -8.81 -28.93 16.44
CA LEU A 560 -7.72 -28.07 15.94
C LEU A 560 -7.20 -27.13 17.03
N GLY A 561 -8.09 -26.58 17.87
CA GLY A 561 -7.72 -25.79 19.04
C GLY A 561 -6.99 -24.48 18.72
N LEU A 562 -7.22 -23.92 17.53
CA LEU A 562 -6.68 -22.62 17.11
C LEU A 562 -7.70 -21.51 17.41
N ASP A 563 -7.24 -20.36 17.91
CA ASP A 563 -8.10 -19.21 18.16
C ASP A 563 -8.62 -18.60 16.83
N ASN A 564 -7.79 -18.60 15.78
CA ASN A 564 -8.12 -18.04 14.46
C ASN A 564 -7.47 -18.82 13.32
N TYR A 565 -8.26 -19.36 12.38
CA TYR A 565 -7.72 -20.07 11.21
C TYR A 565 -8.75 -20.24 10.10
N GLY A 566 -8.26 -20.45 8.88
CA GLY A 566 -9.10 -20.69 7.72
C GLY A 566 -9.22 -22.17 7.37
N MET A 567 -10.35 -22.52 6.75
CA MET A 567 -10.57 -23.81 6.11
C MET A 567 -10.99 -23.64 4.65
N ASP A 568 -10.35 -24.38 3.75
CA ASP A 568 -10.79 -24.57 2.38
C ASP A 568 -11.37 -25.99 2.25
N PHE A 569 -12.61 -26.11 1.77
CA PHE A 569 -13.31 -27.39 1.70
C PHE A 569 -14.29 -27.47 0.53
N GLY A 570 -14.75 -28.67 0.22
CA GLY A 570 -15.79 -28.97 -0.76
C GLY A 570 -16.79 -29.99 -0.18
N ILE A 571 -17.78 -30.38 -0.99
CA ILE A 571 -18.76 -31.40 -0.63
C ILE A 571 -18.55 -32.61 -1.56
N ALA A 572 -18.44 -33.79 -0.98
CA ALA A 572 -18.33 -35.06 -1.68
C ALA A 572 -19.67 -35.48 -2.31
N ASP A 573 -19.64 -36.42 -3.24
CA ASP A 573 -20.85 -36.97 -3.87
C ASP A 573 -21.77 -37.69 -2.85
N ASP A 574 -21.20 -38.22 -1.77
CA ASP A 574 -21.93 -38.84 -0.66
C ASP A 574 -22.46 -37.83 0.38
N GLY A 575 -22.26 -36.54 0.14
CA GLY A 575 -22.75 -35.43 0.96
C GLY A 575 -21.83 -34.98 2.10
N ARG A 576 -20.73 -35.69 2.37
CA ARG A 576 -19.75 -35.33 3.42
C ARG A 576 -18.90 -34.13 3.04
N VAL A 577 -18.39 -33.41 4.04
CA VAL A 577 -17.46 -32.30 3.83
C VAL A 577 -16.03 -32.82 3.62
N ILE A 578 -15.38 -32.39 2.54
CA ILE A 578 -13.97 -32.70 2.25
C ILE A 578 -13.13 -31.47 2.58
N VAL A 579 -12.30 -31.53 3.62
CA VAL A 579 -11.40 -30.43 4.01
C VAL A 579 -10.07 -30.57 3.28
N PHE A 580 -9.75 -29.62 2.40
CA PHE A 580 -8.50 -29.63 1.61
C PHE A 580 -7.33 -29.02 2.37
N GLU A 581 -7.60 -28.00 3.20
CA GLU A 581 -6.61 -27.27 3.97
C GLU A 581 -7.30 -26.65 5.20
N ALA A 582 -6.72 -26.83 6.38
CA ALA A 582 -7.09 -26.13 7.61
C ALA A 582 -5.79 -25.60 8.21
N ASN A 583 -5.60 -24.27 8.24
CA ASN A 583 -4.33 -23.68 8.61
C ASN A 583 -4.52 -22.28 9.20
N SER A 584 -3.72 -21.95 10.21
CA SER A 584 -3.66 -20.60 10.78
C SER A 584 -3.26 -19.54 9.73
N CYS A 585 -2.52 -19.93 8.69
CA CYS A 585 -2.20 -19.12 7.51
C CYS A 585 -3.32 -19.19 6.44
N MET A 586 -4.30 -18.29 6.50
CA MET A 586 -5.19 -18.03 5.37
C MET A 586 -5.56 -16.54 5.26
N ASN A 587 -5.47 -15.99 4.04
CA ASN A 587 -5.99 -14.66 3.75
C ASN A 587 -7.53 -14.68 3.63
N PHE A 588 -8.19 -14.16 4.65
CA PHE A 588 -9.65 -14.11 4.74
C PHE A 588 -10.27 -12.83 4.15
N LEU A 589 -9.60 -11.67 4.25
CA LEU A 589 -10.13 -10.40 3.74
C LEU A 589 -9.90 -10.11 2.25
N SER A 590 -9.31 -11.06 1.51
CA SER A 590 -9.29 -10.97 0.05
C SER A 590 -10.70 -10.81 -0.56
N ILE A 591 -11.77 -11.11 0.19
CA ILE A 591 -13.16 -10.82 -0.17
C ILE A 591 -13.47 -9.32 -0.29
N GLN A 592 -12.83 -8.45 0.51
CA GLN A 592 -13.13 -7.01 0.56
C GLN A 592 -12.85 -6.31 -0.78
N ARG A 593 -11.78 -6.71 -1.48
CA ARG A 593 -11.42 -6.15 -2.80
C ARG A 593 -12.50 -6.39 -3.86
N HIS A 594 -13.40 -7.34 -3.62
CA HIS A 594 -14.48 -7.70 -4.52
C HIS A 594 -15.82 -7.01 -4.15
N VAL A 595 -15.92 -6.36 -2.99
CA VAL A 595 -17.14 -5.66 -2.53
C VAL A 595 -17.66 -4.62 -3.52
N PRO A 596 -16.82 -3.79 -4.19
CA PRO A 596 -17.32 -2.85 -5.20
C PRO A 596 -18.07 -3.54 -6.35
N LYS A 597 -17.67 -4.77 -6.69
CA LYS A 597 -18.27 -5.56 -7.76
C LYS A 597 -19.43 -6.43 -7.29
N PHE A 598 -19.35 -6.93 -6.07
CA PHE A 598 -20.34 -7.83 -5.47
C PHE A 598 -20.75 -7.28 -4.09
N PRO A 599 -21.72 -6.35 -4.04
CA PRO A 599 -22.07 -5.66 -2.81
C PRO A 599 -22.56 -6.58 -1.68
N TYR A 600 -23.13 -7.75 -2.01
CA TYR A 600 -23.61 -8.74 -1.03
C TYR A 600 -22.49 -9.29 -0.11
N LEU A 601 -21.22 -9.17 -0.53
CA LEU A 601 -20.06 -9.58 0.28
C LEU A 601 -19.80 -8.67 1.48
N ARG A 602 -20.36 -7.45 1.49
CA ARG A 602 -20.05 -6.41 2.48
C ARG A 602 -20.35 -6.88 3.90
N ARG A 603 -21.50 -7.52 4.12
CA ARG A 603 -21.90 -7.99 5.46
C ARG A 603 -20.91 -9.01 6.01
N ALA A 604 -20.58 -10.04 5.24
CA ALA A 604 -19.59 -11.04 5.64
C ALA A 604 -18.21 -10.43 5.97
N CYS A 605 -17.78 -9.41 5.20
CA CYS A 605 -16.55 -8.69 5.51
C CYS A 605 -16.63 -7.98 6.87
N GLU A 606 -17.72 -7.29 7.16
CA GLU A 606 -17.89 -6.55 8.41
C GLU A 606 -18.08 -7.48 9.62
N ASP A 607 -18.75 -8.63 9.45
CA ASP A 607 -18.89 -9.65 10.49
C ASP A 607 -17.53 -10.24 10.87
N ILE A 608 -16.70 -10.60 9.88
CA ILE A 608 -15.34 -11.11 10.09
C ILE A 608 -14.46 -10.07 10.79
N LYS A 609 -14.48 -8.79 10.35
CA LYS A 609 -13.71 -7.70 10.99
C LYS A 609 -14.10 -7.51 12.45
N THR A 610 -15.40 -7.56 12.73
CA THR A 610 -15.95 -7.37 14.07
C THR A 610 -15.54 -8.53 14.98
N ALA A 611 -15.68 -9.76 14.51
CA ALA A 611 -15.27 -10.96 15.24
C ALA A 611 -13.77 -10.98 15.54
N MET A 612 -12.92 -10.58 14.59
CA MET A 612 -11.48 -10.46 14.82
C MET A 612 -11.15 -9.45 15.91
N ALA A 613 -11.79 -8.27 15.89
CA ALA A 613 -11.61 -7.26 16.92
C ALA A 613 -12.09 -7.76 18.29
N ASP A 614 -13.26 -8.40 18.35
CA ASP A 614 -13.81 -8.95 19.59
C ASP A 614 -12.91 -10.03 20.20
N MET A 615 -12.38 -10.94 19.38
CA MET A 615 -11.45 -11.97 19.83
C MET A 615 -10.16 -11.36 20.40
N LEU A 616 -9.57 -10.38 19.72
CA LEU A 616 -8.36 -9.69 20.19
C LEU A 616 -8.59 -8.96 21.52
N VAL A 617 -9.72 -8.26 21.64
CA VAL A 617 -10.11 -7.57 22.88
C VAL A 617 -10.38 -8.55 24.01
N ALA A 618 -11.06 -9.67 23.73
CA ALA A 618 -11.30 -10.71 24.74
C ALA A 618 -9.98 -11.29 25.26
N LYS A 619 -9.06 -11.66 24.35
CA LYS A 619 -7.75 -12.22 24.71
C LYS A 619 -6.88 -11.23 25.50
N ALA A 620 -6.91 -9.95 25.15
CA ALA A 620 -6.24 -8.88 25.91
C ALA A 620 -6.75 -8.77 27.36
N ARG A 621 -8.06 -8.95 27.58
CA ARG A 621 -8.66 -8.92 28.92
C ARG A 621 -8.30 -10.14 29.77
N GLU A 622 -8.14 -11.31 29.16
CA GLU A 622 -7.69 -12.53 29.86
C GLU A 622 -6.31 -12.32 30.49
N GLY A 623 -5.36 -11.72 29.76
CA GLY A 623 -4.01 -11.42 30.28
C GLY A 623 -4.01 -10.42 31.44
N SER A 624 -4.92 -9.44 31.42
CA SER A 624 -5.05 -8.44 32.50
C SER A 624 -5.59 -9.03 33.81
N ALA A 625 -6.41 -10.09 33.74
CA ALA A 625 -7.00 -10.75 34.90
C ALA A 625 -6.07 -11.77 35.57
N ALA A 626 -5.08 -12.30 34.85
CA ALA A 626 -4.10 -13.26 35.37
C ALA A 626 -2.89 -12.61 36.08
N GLY A 627 -2.72 -11.29 35.94
CA GLY A 627 -1.59 -10.53 36.49
C GLY A 627 -1.89 -9.67 37.72
N GLY A 628 -3.10 -9.76 38.30
CA GLY A 628 -3.49 -9.12 39.56
C GLY A 628 -3.80 -10.16 40.63
#